data_AF-A0A5B7RB95-F1
#
_entry.id   AF-A0A5B7RB95-F1
#
_cell.length_a   1.000
_cell.length_b   1.000
_cell.length_c   1.000
_cell.angle_alpha   90.00
_cell.angle_beta   90.00
_cell.angle_gamma   90.00
#
_symmetry.space_group_name_H-M   'P 1'
#
loop_
_entity.id
_entity.type
_entity.pdbx_description
1 polymer ?
#
loop_
_entity_poly.entity_id
_entity_poly.type
_entity_poly.pdbx_seq_one_letter_code
_entity_poly.pdbx_strand_id
1 'polypeptide(L)' 'MFDWGMETGFVDREWMRGYQDGRSLCLKHGVEAELPTVPAVSPAYESGFSWAVFDWADANGLPQTDRSHRGA' A
#
# COMPACT_ATOMS: atom_id res chain seq x y z
N MET A 1 -6.97 26.16 19.35
CA MET A 1 -7.86 25.22 18.63
C MET A 1 -7.05 24.71 17.45
N PHE A 2 -6.47 23.52 17.59
CA PHE A 2 -5.64 22.94 16.52
C PHE A 2 -6.59 22.35 15.48
N ASP A 3 -6.48 22.84 14.25
CA ASP A 3 -7.28 22.43 13.10
C ASP A 3 -6.74 21.08 12.59
N TRP A 4 -7.13 19.99 13.27
CA TRP A 4 -6.78 18.61 12.90
C TRP A 4 -7.58 18.09 11.69
N GLY A 5 -8.38 18.93 11.03
CA GLY A 5 -9.32 18.51 9.99
C GLY A 5 -8.77 18.48 8.56
N MET A 6 -7.68 19.18 8.26
CA MET A 6 -7.18 19.28 6.88
C MET A 6 -6.10 18.25 6.52
N GLU A 7 -5.27 17.82 7.47
CA GLU A 7 -4.19 16.85 7.20
C GLU A 7 -4.72 15.42 7.00
N THR A 8 -5.75 15.01 7.75
CA THR A 8 -6.34 13.67 7.64
C THR A 8 -6.92 13.42 6.26
N GLY A 9 -7.62 14.41 5.69
CA GLY A 9 -8.20 14.29 4.35
C GLY A 9 -7.18 14.25 3.21
N PHE A 10 -5.94 14.70 3.43
CA PHE A 10 -4.85 14.57 2.47
C PHE A 10 -4.18 13.19 2.61
N VAL A 11 -3.88 12.78 3.85
CA VAL A 11 -3.32 11.46 4.17
C VAL A 11 -4.24 10.32 3.69
N ASP A 12 -5.55 10.44 3.90
CA ASP A 12 -6.54 9.46 3.44
C ASP A 12 -6.59 9.37 1.91
N ARG A 13 -6.47 10.51 1.20
CA ARG A 13 -6.46 10.53 -0.27
C ARG A 13 -5.21 9.86 -0.82
N GLU A 14 -4.05 10.13 -0.24
CA GLU A 14 -2.80 9.51 -0.68
C GLU A 14 -2.76 8.01 -0.37
N TRP A 15 -3.25 7.61 0.80
CA TRP A 15 -3.40 6.21 1.17
C TRP A 15 -4.31 5.46 0.20
N MET A 16 -5.50 6.01 -0.07
CA MET A 16 -6.45 5.40 -1.02
C MET A 16 -5.89 5.31 -2.44
N ARG A 17 -5.11 6.31 -2.86
CA ARG A 17 -4.43 6.29 -4.15
C ARG A 17 -3.39 5.16 -4.22
N GLY A 18 -2.55 5.03 -3.19
CA GLY A 18 -1.59 3.93 -3.08
C GLY A 18 -2.29 2.57 -3.13
N TYR A 19 -3.39 2.43 -2.38
CA TYR A 19 -4.18 1.20 -2.36
C TYR A 19 -4.74 0.83 -3.75
N GLN A 20 -5.30 1.80 -4.48
CA GLN A 20 -5.84 1.58 -5.83
C GLN A 20 -4.75 1.19 -6.83
N ASP A 21 -3.59 1.84 -6.77
CA ASP A 21 -2.46 1.54 -7.65
C ASP A 21 -1.91 0.13 -7.38
N GLY A 22 -1.71 -0.22 -6.11
CA GLY A 22 -1.25 -1.56 -5.71
C GLY A 22 -2.23 -2.66 -6.13
N ARG A 23 -3.54 -2.44 -5.92
CA ARG A 23 -4.58 -3.38 -6.36
C ARG A 23 -4.59 -3.54 -7.88
N SER A 24 -4.48 -2.44 -8.62
CA SER A 24 -4.44 -2.47 -10.09
C SER A 24 -3.24 -3.25 -10.61
N LEU A 25 -2.09 -3.09 -9.95
CA LEU A 25 -0.88 -3.85 -10.28
C LEU A 25 -1.07 -5.35 -10.02
N CYS A 26 -1.55 -5.73 -8.84
CA CYS A 26 -1.78 -7.14 -8.48
C CYS A 26 -2.79 -7.81 -9.41
N LEU A 27 -3.85 -7.09 -9.81
CA LEU A 27 -4.82 -7.60 -10.79
C LEU A 27 -4.22 -7.81 -12.19
N LYS A 28 -3.23 -7.00 -12.58
CA LYS A 28 -2.62 -7.04 -13.91
C LYS A 28 -1.51 -8.09 -14.02
N HIS A 29 -0.73 -8.31 -12.96
CA HIS A 29 0.51 -9.08 -13.01
C HIS A 29 0.60 -10.24 -12.00
N GLY A 30 -0.29 -10.31 -11.00
CA GLY A 30 -0.10 -11.15 -9.81
C GLY A 30 1.03 -10.62 -8.90
N VAL A 31 1.33 -11.32 -7.80
CA VAL A 31 2.43 -10.99 -6.86
C VAL A 31 3.82 -11.38 -7.39
N GLU A 32 3.91 -12.17 -8.46
CA GLU A 32 5.18 -12.66 -9.00
C GLU A 32 6.00 -11.60 -9.76
N ALA A 33 5.38 -10.47 -10.14
CA ALA A 33 6.16 -9.33 -10.58
C ALA A 33 6.84 -8.74 -9.35
N GLU A 34 8.18 -8.80 -9.28
CA GLU A 34 9.00 -7.99 -8.36
C GLU A 34 8.27 -6.70 -8.10
N LEU A 35 7.76 -6.52 -6.86
CA LEU A 35 6.93 -5.37 -6.54
C LEU A 35 7.70 -4.14 -7.03
N PRO A 36 7.20 -3.44 -8.06
CA PRO A 36 7.91 -2.32 -8.63
C PRO A 36 8.23 -1.41 -7.47
N THR A 37 9.49 -0.98 -7.38
CA THR A 37 9.97 -0.08 -6.33
C THR A 37 8.88 0.94 -6.07
N VAL A 38 8.27 0.85 -4.89
CA VAL A 38 7.08 1.66 -4.58
C VAL A 38 7.48 3.09 -4.88
N PRO A 39 6.77 3.80 -5.75
CA PRO A 39 7.17 5.15 -6.09
C PRO A 39 7.16 5.94 -4.79
N ALA A 40 8.30 6.55 -4.45
CA ALA A 40 8.52 7.30 -3.22
C ALA A 40 7.75 8.63 -3.28
N VAL A 41 6.41 8.53 -3.27
CA VAL A 41 5.48 9.64 -3.37
C VAL A 41 5.23 10.22 -1.99
N SER A 42 4.79 9.39 -1.05
CA SER A 42 4.61 9.75 0.36
C SER A 42 4.48 8.50 1.24
N PRO A 43 4.71 8.60 2.56
CA PRO A 43 4.51 7.46 3.49
C PRO A 43 3.06 6.94 3.51
N ALA A 44 2.08 7.83 3.30
CA ALA A 44 0.67 7.46 3.23
C ALA A 44 0.39 6.62 1.99
N TYR A 45 0.89 7.05 0.83
CA TYR A 45 0.80 6.30 -0.42
C TYR A 45 1.49 4.93 -0.32
N GLU A 46 2.71 4.88 0.21
CA GLU A 46 3.47 3.64 0.37
C GLU A 46 2.74 2.63 1.26
N SER A 47 2.11 3.13 2.34
CA SER A 47 1.29 2.32 3.24
C SER A 47 0.07 1.74 2.51
N GLY A 48 -0.67 2.56 1.76
CA GLY A 48 -1.82 2.11 0.99
C GLY A 48 -1.46 1.07 -0.06
N PHE A 49 -0.39 1.29 -0.82
CA PHE A 49 0.11 0.34 -1.82
C PHE A 49 0.48 -1.00 -1.20
N SER A 50 1.17 -0.97 -0.05
CA SER A 50 1.57 -2.16 0.68
C SER A 50 0.37 -2.96 1.18
N TRP A 51 -0.67 -2.28 1.66
CA TRP A 51 -1.94 -2.90 2.05
C TRP A 51 -2.64 -3.59 0.88
N ALA A 52 -2.66 -2.98 -0.29
CA ALA A 52 -3.29 -3.59 -1.46
C ALA A 52 -2.61 -4.91 -1.87
N VAL A 53 -1.28 -4.96 -1.78
CA VAL A 53 -0.50 -6.16 -2.06
C VAL A 53 -0.79 -7.26 -1.02
N PHE A 54 -0.84 -6.88 0.26
CA PHE A 54 -1.18 -7.79 1.35
C PHE A 54 -2.57 -8.40 1.17
N ASP A 55 -3.59 -7.55 0.95
CA ASP A 55 -4.98 -7.98 0.73
C ASP A 55 -5.09 -8.95 -0.44
N TRP A 56 -4.39 -8.66 -1.55
CA TRP A 56 -4.40 -9.54 -2.71
C TRP A 56 -3.73 -10.88 -2.41
N ALA A 57 -2.58 -10.89 -1.74
CA ALA A 57 -1.90 -12.13 -1.37
C ALA A 57 -2.77 -12.99 -0.42
N ASP A 58 -3.50 -12.36 0.50
CA ASP A 58 -4.39 -13.04 1.46
C ASP A 58 -5.57 -13.68 0.73
N ALA A 59 -6.20 -12.90 -0.16
CA ALA A 59 -7.30 -13.37 -1.00
C ALA A 59 -6.92 -14.52 -1.95
N ASN A 60 -5.63 -14.68 -2.27
CA ASN A 60 -5.11 -15.74 -3.14
C ASN A 60 -4.40 -16.86 -2.36
N GLY A 61 -4.42 -16.84 -1.02
CA GLY A 61 -3.79 -17.87 -0.18
C GLY A 61 -2.27 -17.94 -0.34
N LEU A 62 -1.62 -16.85 -0.76
CA LEU A 62 -0.19 -16.79 -0.93
C LEU A 62 0.51 -16.50 0.41
N PRO A 63 1.72 -17.04 0.62
CA PRO A 63 2.49 -16.74 1.80
C PRO A 63 2.79 -15.24 1.85
N GLN A 64 2.26 -14.58 2.88
CA GLN A 64 2.57 -13.19 3.17
C GLN A 64 4.05 -13.11 3.52
N THR A 65 4.83 -12.39 2.72
CA THR A 65 6.17 -12.01 3.17
C THR A 65 5.98 -10.98 4.26
N ASP A 66 6.09 -11.47 5.50
CA ASP A 66 6.06 -10.71 6.73
C ASP A 66 7.04 -9.53 6.63
N ARG A 67 6.53 -8.32 6.31
CA ARG A 67 7.34 -7.09 6.35
C ARG A 67 7.64 -6.65 7.79
N SER A 68 7.20 -7.40 8.82
CA SER A 68 7.52 -7.13 10.23
C SER A 68 9.02 -7.20 10.54
N HIS A 69 9.87 -7.60 9.58
CA HIS A 69 11.34 -7.62 9.74
C HIS A 69 12.10 -6.51 9.00
N ARG A 70 11.48 -5.35 8.72
CA ARG A 70 12.22 -4.09 8.42
C ARG A 70 12.12 -3.07 9.57
N GLY A 71 12.21 -3.56 10.80
CA GLY A 71 12.21 -2.75 12.01
C GLY A 71 12.86 -3.49 13.18
N ALA A 72 14.14 -3.86 13.02
CA ALA A 72 15.06 -4.15 14.11
C ALA A 72 16.30 -3.27 13.92
#